data_AF-A0A2N2L5K8-F1
#
_entry.id   AF-A0A2N2L5K8-F1
#
_cell.length_a   1.000
_cell.length_b   1.000
_cell.length_c   1.000
_cell.angle_alpha   90.00
_cell.angle_beta   90.00
_cell.angle_gamma   90.00
#
_symmetry.space_group_name_H-M   'P 1'
#
loop_
_entity.id
_entity.type
_entity.pdbx_description
1 polymer ?
#
loop_
_entity_poly.entity_id
_entity_poly.type
_entity_poly.pdbx_seq_one_letter_code
_entity_poly.pdbx_strand_id
1 'polypeptide(L)'
;MQLPRSQREEKHDNLCEELLRERAAVLGRAGTAVEDALAELTKLDNEIKTKREQLKSLKLREQCPQGLNEQQEGVEEINAKIDKFNAVRKKAQLQYYYLIVTREALGLRRHDMIREIYVIPIKKEKIQDF
;
A
#
# COMPACT_ATOMS: atom_id res chain seq x y z
N MET A 1 24.61 -8.55 46.22
CA MET A 1 25.22 -9.69 45.51
C MET A 1 24.15 -10.32 44.63
N GLN A 2 24.34 -10.36 43.31
CA GLN A 2 23.44 -11.09 42.40
C GLN A 2 23.83 -12.57 42.44
N LEU A 3 22.85 -13.45 42.62
CA LEU A 3 23.05 -14.90 42.57
C LEU A 3 23.37 -15.32 41.12
N PRO A 4 24.27 -16.29 40.89
CA PRO A 4 24.56 -16.79 39.55
C PRO A 4 23.30 -17.44 38.96
N ARG A 5 22.94 -17.03 37.74
CA ARG A 5 21.80 -17.62 37.00
C ARG A 5 22.09 -19.08 36.69
N SER A 6 21.03 -19.90 36.71
CA SER A 6 21.13 -21.30 36.29
C SER A 6 21.35 -21.35 34.77
N GLN A 7 22.19 -22.27 34.28
CA GLN A 7 22.36 -22.52 32.83
C GLN A 7 21.02 -22.77 32.11
N ARG A 8 20.01 -23.29 32.83
CA ARG A 8 18.66 -23.48 32.30
C ARG A 8 17.92 -22.15 32.08
N GLU A 9 18.10 -21.18 32.98
CA GLU A 9 17.52 -19.84 32.87
C GLU A 9 18.16 -19.07 31.72
N GLU A 10 19.48 -19.16 31.56
CA GLU A 10 20.19 -18.52 30.42
C GLU A 10 19.73 -19.08 29.08
N LYS A 11 19.57 -20.41 28.96
CA LYS A 11 19.04 -21.05 27.74
C LYS A 11 17.60 -20.63 27.44
N HIS A 12 16.78 -20.47 28.48
CA HIS A 12 15.40 -20.02 28.33
C HIS A 12 15.34 -18.56 27.85
N ASP A 13 16.13 -17.68 28.45
CA ASP A 13 16.19 -16.27 28.07
C ASP A 13 16.64 -16.11 26.60
N ASN A 14 17.67 -16.86 26.19
CA ASN A 14 18.14 -16.85 24.79
C ASN A 14 17.04 -17.28 23.82
N LEU A 15 16.31 -18.36 24.14
CA LEU A 15 15.19 -18.82 23.31
C LEU A 15 14.07 -17.77 23.24
N CYS A 16 13.76 -17.10 24.35
CA CYS A 16 12.79 -16.01 24.36
C CYS A 16 13.23 -14.84 23.48
N GLU A 17 14.51 -14.45 23.52
CA GLU A 17 15.04 -13.40 22.66
C GLU A 17 14.96 -13.77 21.17
N GLU A 18 15.33 -15.00 20.81
CA GLU A 18 15.24 -15.50 19.43
C GLU A 18 13.80 -15.43 18.93
N LEU A 19 12.84 -15.94 19.71
CA LEU A 19 11.42 -15.87 19.38
C LEU A 19 10.92 -14.42 19.23
N LEU A 20 11.38 -13.51 20.08
CA LEU A 20 11.02 -12.09 19.97
C LEU A 20 11.57 -11.47 18.69
N ARG A 21 12.82 -11.77 18.31
CA ARG A 21 13.42 -11.29 17.06
C ARG A 21 12.69 -11.83 15.84
N GLU A 22 12.36 -13.12 15.83
CA GLU A 22 11.61 -13.74 14.73
C GLU A 22 10.23 -13.10 14.55
N ARG A 23 9.50 -12.88 15.66
CA ARG A 23 8.20 -12.21 15.65
C ARG A 23 8.29 -10.78 15.14
N ALA A 24 9.28 -10.02 15.62
CA ALA A 24 9.53 -8.66 15.17
C ALA A 24 9.83 -8.63 13.66
N ALA A 25 10.66 -9.55 13.17
CA ALA A 25 11.00 -9.64 11.75
C ALA A 25 9.78 -9.98 10.88
N VAL A 26 8.93 -10.91 11.32
CA VAL A 26 7.70 -11.30 10.60
C VAL A 26 6.72 -10.12 10.53
N LEU A 27 6.48 -9.43 11.64
CA LEU A 27 5.61 -8.25 11.70
C LEU A 27 6.17 -7.10 10.85
N GLY A 28 7.49 -6.88 10.90
CA GLY A 28 8.16 -5.86 10.10
C GLY A 28 7.95 -6.11 8.61
N ARG A 29 8.20 -7.33 8.12
CA ARG A 29 7.98 -7.67 6.71
C ARG A 29 6.52 -7.49 6.28
N ALA A 30 5.57 -7.89 7.12
CA ALA A 30 4.15 -7.70 6.84
C ALA A 30 3.76 -6.22 6.76
N GLY A 31 4.28 -5.38 7.65
CA GLY A 31 4.09 -3.92 7.62
C GLY A 31 4.69 -3.29 6.37
N THR A 32 5.95 -3.60 6.06
CA THR A 32 6.64 -3.11 4.86
C THR A 32 5.89 -3.48 3.58
N ALA A 33 5.34 -4.70 3.48
CA ALA A 33 4.56 -5.10 2.32
C ALA A 33 3.30 -4.24 2.10
N VAL A 34 2.68 -3.73 3.17
CA VAL A 34 1.56 -2.78 3.08
C VAL A 34 2.07 -1.40 2.69
N GLU A 35 3.12 -0.91 3.34
CA GLU A 35 3.79 0.37 3.04
C GLU A 35 4.20 0.48 1.57
N ASP A 36 4.85 -0.55 1.03
CA ASP A 36 5.27 -0.60 -0.38
C ASP A 36 4.07 -0.47 -1.34
N ALA A 37 2.97 -1.16 -1.03
CA ALA A 37 1.76 -1.08 -1.83
C ALA A 37 1.09 0.31 -1.74
N LEU A 38 1.11 0.95 -0.56
CA LEU A 38 0.61 2.32 -0.37
C LEU A 38 1.50 3.35 -1.08
N ALA A 39 2.81 3.16 -1.08
CA ALA A 39 3.75 4.00 -1.82
C ALA A 39 3.50 3.90 -3.33
N GLU A 40 3.27 2.69 -3.86
CA GLU A 40 2.91 2.49 -5.27
C GLU A 40 1.56 3.15 -5.62
N LEU A 41 0.56 3.07 -4.73
CA LEU A 41 -0.71 3.77 -4.91
C LEU A 41 -0.54 5.28 -4.96
N THR A 42 0.29 5.85 -4.08
CA THR A 42 0.58 7.28 -4.04
C THR A 42 1.25 7.74 -5.34
N LYS A 43 2.21 6.96 -5.84
CA LYS A 43 2.86 7.22 -7.13
C LYS A 43 1.85 7.22 -8.28
N LEU A 44 1.02 6.17 -8.37
CA LEU A 44 0.01 6.06 -9.43
C LEU A 44 -1.04 7.16 -9.35
N ASP A 45 -1.45 7.56 -8.13
CA ASP A 45 -2.37 8.68 -7.94
C ASP A 45 -1.81 10.00 -8.49
N ASN A 46 -0.53 10.28 -8.20
CA ASN A 46 0.15 11.46 -8.72
C ASN A 46 0.27 11.41 -10.25
N GLU A 47 0.63 10.26 -10.83
CA GLU A 47 0.68 10.09 -12.29
C GLU A 47 -0.68 10.31 -12.96
N ILE A 48 -1.77 9.81 -12.35
CA ILE A 48 -3.14 10.03 -12.82
C ILE A 48 -3.49 11.52 -12.76
N LYS A 49 -3.17 12.21 -11.66
CA LYS A 49 -3.41 13.65 -11.49
C LYS A 49 -2.68 14.48 -12.54
N THR A 50 -1.37 14.25 -12.72
CA THR A 50 -0.57 14.96 -13.71
C THR A 50 -1.11 14.77 -15.12
N LYS A 51 -1.47 13.53 -15.51
CA LYS A 51 -2.06 13.29 -16.84
C LYS A 51 -3.42 13.96 -17.01
N ARG A 52 -4.27 13.97 -15.98
CA ARG A 52 -5.55 14.68 -16.02
C ARG A 52 -5.34 16.18 -16.22
N GLU A 53 -4.34 16.78 -15.60
CA GLU A 53 -3.99 18.20 -15.76
C GLU A 53 -3.45 18.51 -17.16
N GLN A 54 -2.59 17.64 -17.69
CA GLN A 54 -2.08 17.73 -19.06
C GLN A 54 -3.22 17.66 -20.08
N LEU A 55 -4.12 16.68 -19.95
CA LEU A 55 -5.25 16.50 -20.85
C LEU A 55 -6.22 17.70 -20.78
N LYS A 56 -6.50 18.24 -19.59
CA LYS A 56 -7.28 19.47 -19.43
C LYS A 56 -6.61 20.66 -20.14
N SER A 57 -5.30 20.81 -20.00
CA SER A 57 -4.55 21.91 -20.61
C SER A 57 -4.56 21.85 -22.14
N LEU A 58 -4.52 20.64 -22.71
CA LEU A 58 -4.67 20.42 -24.15
C LEU A 58 -6.08 20.82 -24.64
N LYS A 59 -7.13 20.41 -23.92
CA LYS A 59 -8.51 20.79 -24.25
C LYS A 59 -8.75 22.30 -24.28
N LEU A 60 -8.14 23.06 -23.37
CA LEU A 60 -8.27 24.53 -23.38
C LEU A 60 -7.60 25.19 -24.59
N ARG A 61 -6.64 24.53 -25.24
CA ARG A 61 -5.85 25.09 -26.35
C ARG A 61 -6.41 24.76 -27.74
N GLU A 62 -7.33 23.80 -27.87
CA GLU A 62 -7.77 23.31 -29.18
C GLU A 62 -9.18 23.74 -29.57
N GLN A 63 -9.27 24.35 -30.76
CA GLN A 63 -10.49 24.47 -31.58
C GLN A 63 -10.24 23.79 -32.95
N CYS A 64 -9.75 22.55 -32.96
CA CYS A 64 -9.45 21.81 -34.20
C CYS A 64 -9.86 20.33 -34.12
N PRO A 65 -10.36 19.74 -35.22
CA PRO A 65 -10.87 18.35 -35.25
C PRO A 65 -9.80 17.26 -35.10
N GLN A 66 -8.50 17.59 -35.22
CA GLN A 66 -7.39 16.64 -34.99
C GLN A 66 -7.18 16.31 -33.50
N GLY A 67 -7.65 17.16 -32.58
CA GLY A 67 -7.51 16.97 -31.13
C GLY A 67 -8.36 15.84 -30.54
N LEU A 68 -9.36 15.33 -31.27
CA LEU A 68 -10.27 14.29 -30.76
C LEU A 68 -9.55 12.96 -30.52
N ASN A 69 -8.62 12.58 -31.41
CA ASN A 69 -7.92 11.29 -31.31
C ASN A 69 -6.86 11.32 -30.19
N GLU A 70 -6.11 12.43 -30.09
CA GLU A 70 -5.13 12.64 -29.02
C GLU A 70 -5.79 12.71 -27.64
N GLN A 71 -6.99 13.29 -27.57
CA GLN A 71 -7.79 13.31 -26.35
C GLN A 71 -8.23 11.90 -25.96
N GLN A 72 -8.77 11.11 -26.90
CA GLN A 72 -9.17 9.73 -26.66
C GLN A 72 -8.00 8.87 -26.17
N GLU A 73 -6.83 8.97 -26.81
CA GLU A 73 -5.62 8.26 -26.39
C GLU A 73 -5.20 8.67 -24.96
N GLY A 74 -5.28 9.97 -24.64
CA GLY A 74 -5.03 10.47 -23.29
C GLY A 74 -6.02 9.90 -22.25
N VAL A 75 -7.29 9.74 -22.60
CA VAL A 75 -8.31 9.12 -21.73
C VAL A 75 -8.01 7.65 -21.49
N GLU A 76 -7.70 6.91 -22.56
CA GLU A 76 -7.36 5.49 -22.49
C GLU A 76 -6.14 5.26 -21.59
N GLU A 77 -5.10 6.10 -21.72
CA GLU A 77 -3.92 6.00 -20.89
C GLU A 77 -4.19 6.29 -19.41
N ILE A 78 -5.03 7.30 -19.11
CA ILE A 78 -5.49 7.57 -17.76
C ILE A 78 -6.29 6.38 -17.22
N ASN A 79 -7.17 5.80 -18.02
CA ASN A 79 -7.97 4.64 -17.64
C ASN A 79 -7.11 3.39 -17.39
N ALA A 80 -6.06 3.17 -18.18
CA ALA A 80 -5.09 2.10 -17.94
C ALA A 80 -4.34 2.30 -16.61
N LYS A 81 -3.96 3.54 -16.28
CA LYS A 81 -3.37 3.85 -14.96
C LYS A 81 -4.36 3.66 -13.81
N ILE A 82 -5.64 4.00 -14.01
CA ILE A 82 -6.71 3.74 -13.03
C ILE A 82 -6.89 2.23 -12.79
N ASP A 83 -6.81 1.41 -13.84
CA ASP A 83 -6.87 -0.05 -13.70
C ASP A 83 -5.68 -0.57 -12.90
N LYS A 84 -4.47 -0.10 -13.21
CA LYS A 84 -3.26 -0.44 -12.44
C LYS A 84 -3.40 -0.01 -10.97
N PHE A 85 -3.85 1.22 -10.72
CA PHE A 85 -4.12 1.72 -9.37
C PHE A 85 -5.10 0.80 -8.63
N ASN A 86 -6.21 0.42 -9.28
CA ASN A 86 -7.22 -0.44 -8.67
C ASN A 86 -6.71 -1.87 -8.42
N ALA A 87 -5.81 -2.39 -9.26
CA ALA A 87 -5.14 -3.67 -9.05
C ALA A 87 -4.18 -3.61 -7.84
N VAL A 88 -3.33 -2.59 -7.75
CA VAL A 88 -2.45 -2.36 -6.59
C VAL A 88 -3.26 -2.15 -5.32
N ARG A 89 -4.42 -1.48 -5.41
CA ARG A 89 -5.33 -1.29 -4.27
C ARG A 89 -5.81 -2.63 -3.73
N LYS A 90 -6.22 -3.56 -4.60
CA LYS A 90 -6.59 -4.93 -4.17
C LYS A 90 -5.42 -5.66 -3.51
N LYS A 91 -4.20 -5.50 -4.05
CA LYS A 91 -2.99 -6.05 -3.44
C LYS A 91 -2.74 -5.45 -2.04
N ALA A 92 -2.87 -4.13 -1.88
CA ALA A 92 -2.73 -3.46 -0.57
C ALA A 92 -3.75 -3.98 0.44
N GLN A 93 -5.01 -4.19 0.03
CA GLN A 93 -6.05 -4.77 0.89
C GLN A 93 -5.67 -6.19 1.35
N LEU A 94 -5.11 -7.01 0.45
CA LEU A 94 -4.66 -8.36 0.79
C LEU A 94 -3.47 -8.33 1.76
N GLN A 95 -2.47 -7.47 1.52
CA GLN A 95 -1.32 -7.35 2.42
C GLN A 95 -1.75 -6.82 3.80
N TYR A 96 -2.68 -5.87 3.85
CA TYR A 96 -3.24 -5.37 5.10
C TYR A 96 -3.96 -6.49 5.87
N TYR A 97 -4.76 -7.31 5.18
CA TYR A 97 -5.39 -8.47 5.79
C TYR A 97 -4.34 -9.44 6.38
N TYR A 98 -3.27 -9.75 5.64
CA TYR A 98 -2.19 -10.60 6.15
C TYR A 98 -1.46 -10.00 7.34
N LEU A 99 -1.26 -8.68 7.39
CA LEU A 99 -0.71 -8.00 8.56
C LEU A 99 -1.61 -8.21 9.80
N ILE A 100 -2.92 -8.04 9.66
CA ILE A 100 -3.87 -8.25 10.75
C ILE A 100 -3.86 -9.70 11.23
N VAL A 101 -3.96 -10.67 10.32
CA VAL A 101 -3.93 -12.10 10.66
C VAL A 101 -2.62 -12.48 11.35
N THR A 102 -1.49 -11.96 10.87
CA THR A 102 -0.17 -12.19 11.47
C THR A 102 -0.11 -11.65 12.90
N ARG A 103 -0.64 -10.44 13.12
CA ARG A 103 -0.73 -9.85 14.47
C ARG A 103 -1.58 -10.70 15.39
N GLU A 104 -2.74 -11.16 14.93
CA GLU A 104 -3.65 -11.99 15.72
C GLU A 104 -3.06 -13.36 16.08
N ALA A 105 -2.38 -14.00 15.14
CA ALA A 105 -1.66 -15.26 15.38
C ALA A 105 -0.55 -15.10 16.43
N LEU A 106 0.02 -13.90 16.57
CA LEU A 106 1.00 -13.55 17.60
C LEU A 106 0.37 -13.00 18.89
N GLY A 107 -0.97 -12.98 18.99
CA GLY A 107 -1.70 -12.53 20.18
C GLY A 107 -1.94 -11.01 20.27
N LEU A 108 -1.60 -10.24 19.24
CA LEU A 108 -1.77 -8.79 19.18
C LEU A 108 -3.16 -8.44 18.64
N ARG A 109 -4.15 -8.28 19.53
CA ARG A 109 -5.58 -8.15 19.15
C ARG A 109 -6.11 -6.71 19.01
N ARG A 110 -5.34 -5.70 19.46
CA ARG A 110 -5.72 -4.29 19.30
C ARG A 110 -5.20 -3.77 17.97
N HIS A 111 -6.11 -3.32 17.12
CA HIS A 111 -5.84 -2.92 15.74
C HIS A 111 -6.25 -1.49 15.40
N ASP A 112 -6.73 -0.70 16.37
CA ASP A 112 -7.26 0.65 16.12
C ASP A 112 -6.23 1.54 15.43
N MET A 113 -5.02 1.62 16.01
CA MET A 113 -3.91 2.38 15.40
C MET A 113 -3.47 1.83 14.04
N ILE A 114 -3.67 0.55 13.74
CA ILE A 114 -3.28 -0.03 12.45
C ILE A 114 -4.18 0.46 11.32
N ARG A 115 -5.47 0.72 11.61
CA ARG A 115 -6.40 1.33 10.65
C ARG A 115 -6.03 2.79 10.36
N GLU A 116 -5.48 3.50 11.35
CA GLU A 116 -5.03 4.88 11.22
C GLU A 116 -3.70 5.01 10.47
N ILE A 117 -2.77 4.06 10.67
CA ILE A 117 -1.46 4.07 10.02
C ILE A 117 -1.57 3.66 8.54
N TYR A 118 -2.29 2.59 8.23
CA TYR A 118 -2.34 2.01 6.88
C TYR A 118 -3.65 2.33 6.16
N VAL A 119 -3.89 3.61 5.89
CA VAL A 119 -5.11 4.06 5.19
C VAL A 119 -5.04 3.71 3.71
N ILE A 120 -5.85 2.75 3.29
CA ILE A 120 -5.97 2.37 1.87
C ILE A 120 -6.97 3.31 1.17
N PRO A 121 -6.57 4.01 0.10
CA PRO A 121 -7.46 4.92 -0.62
C PRO A 121 -8.65 4.19 -1.25
N ILE A 122 -9.73 4.93 -1.54
CA ILE A 122 -10.91 4.39 -2.23
C ILE A 122 -10.59 3.99 -3.69
N LYS A 123 -11.41 3.09 -4.25
CA LYS A 123 -11.31 2.67 -5.65
C LYS A 123 -11.53 3.89 -6.55
N LYS A 124 -10.75 4.00 -7.63
CA LYS A 124 -10.93 5.05 -8.64
C LYS A 124 -11.85 4.57 -9.75
N GLU A 125 -12.69 5.48 -10.22
CA GLU A 125 -13.57 5.25 -11.37
C GLU A 125 -12.87 5.66 -12.66
N LYS A 126 -13.13 4.88 -13.71
CA LYS A 126 -12.70 5.20 -15.07
C LYS A 126 -13.45 6.43 -15.55
N ILE A 127 -12.81 7.15 -16.45
CA ILE A 127 -13.41 8.28 -17.13
C ILE A 127 -14.23 7.71 -18.30
N GLN A 128 -15.54 7.93 -18.25
CA GLN A 128 -16.52 7.40 -19.22
C GLN A 128 -16.82 8.42 -20.32
N ASP A 129 -16.88 9.70 -19.96
CA ASP A 129 -17.10 10.81 -20.89
C ASP A 129 -16.03 11.88 -20.64
N PHE A 130 -15.52 12.47 -21.73
CA PHE A 130 -14.53 13.53 -21.66
C PHE A 130 -14.85 14.66 -22.63
#